data_AF-A0A9W3DT01-F1
#
_entry.id   AF-A0A9W3DT01-F1
#
_cell.length_a   1.000
_cell.length_b   1.000
_cell.length_c   1.000
_cell.angle_alpha   90.00
_cell.angle_beta   90.00
_cell.angle_gamma   90.00
#
_symmetry.space_group_name_H-M   'P 1'
#
loop_
_entity.id
_entity.type
_entity.pdbx_description
1 polymer ?
#
loop_
_entity_poly.entity_id
_entity_poly.type
_entity_poly.pdbx_seq_one_letter_code
_entity_poly.pdbx_strand_id
1 'polypeptide(L)'
;MDSYTKQVNAWKKVWQKNKRPRNINGRVFEQLIVHWQKDETAETSSRNSKNRKSDRGGKGMYVHNLGACSMSTKEDELIEANDGNPVDRLQLIKVAHTNKTTGQIQDLLIKDVVDLVETEIASQSQPLSDDGDSVGASTNLSRLQINEMVEKAVPKRKGGFLVGLARRASSYPASSSQVPYADPMILEELHDKGERIVALEEQNATIQAENATIQAENATILAELASQKKTNAEIMEKLNRLFASSS
;
A
#
# COMPACT_ATOMS: atom_id res chain seq x y z
N MET A 1 -22.52 34.09 12.89
CA MET A 1 -21.72 34.38 14.11
C MET A 1 -20.24 34.36 13.75
N ASP A 2 -19.50 35.45 13.98
CA ASP A 2 -18.04 35.34 14.02
C ASP A 2 -17.64 34.54 15.27
N SER A 3 -16.71 33.59 15.09
CA SER A 3 -16.16 32.82 16.21
C SER A 3 -15.50 33.76 17.22
N TYR A 4 -15.73 33.54 18.52
CA TYR A 4 -15.13 34.27 19.63
C TYR A 4 -13.61 34.44 19.47
N THR A 5 -12.92 33.42 18.94
CA THR A 5 -11.47 33.47 18.66
C THR A 5 -11.09 34.53 17.63
N LYS A 6 -11.92 34.75 16.60
CA LYS A 6 -11.67 35.82 15.60
C LYS A 6 -11.77 37.20 16.26
N GLN A 7 -12.76 37.37 17.14
CA GLN A 7 -13.00 38.62 17.85
C GLN A 7 -11.86 38.95 18.84
N VAL A 8 -11.40 37.97 19.61
CA VAL A 8 -10.24 38.12 20.52
C VAL A 8 -8.97 38.49 19.73
N ASN A 9 -8.74 37.89 18.56
CA ASN A 9 -7.61 38.25 17.69
C ASN A 9 -7.73 39.68 17.13
N ALA A 10 -8.93 40.12 16.76
CA ALA A 10 -9.18 41.48 16.31
C ALA A 10 -8.90 42.49 17.45
N TRP A 11 -9.34 42.18 18.66
CA TRP A 11 -9.04 42.98 19.86
C TRP A 11 -7.54 43.05 20.16
N LYS A 12 -6.81 41.93 20.05
CA LYS A 12 -5.36 41.88 20.23
C LYS A 12 -4.63 42.81 19.25
N LYS A 13 -5.03 42.84 17.98
CA LYS A 13 -4.46 43.73 16.95
C LYS A 13 -4.71 45.20 17.23
N VAL A 14 -5.86 45.54 17.82
CA VAL A 14 -6.19 46.93 18.23
C VAL A 14 -5.37 47.34 19.44
N TRP A 15 -5.24 46.44 20.43
CA TRP A 15 -4.38 46.65 21.60
C TRP A 15 -2.90 46.86 21.22
N GLN A 16 -2.36 46.07 20.28
CA GLN A 16 -0.99 46.25 19.75
C GLN A 16 -0.75 47.62 19.11
N LYS A 17 -1.81 48.34 18.70
CA LYS A 17 -1.73 49.72 18.19
C LYS A 17 -1.95 50.76 19.30
N ASN A 18 -1.85 50.36 20.57
CA ASN A 18 -2.13 51.16 21.76
C ASN A 18 -3.55 51.74 21.78
N LYS A 19 -4.54 50.99 21.27
CA LYS A 19 -5.96 51.40 21.24
C LYS A 19 -6.82 50.42 22.03
N ARG A 20 -7.94 50.92 22.57
CA ARG A 20 -8.97 50.08 23.20
C ARG A 20 -9.97 49.57 22.15
N PRO A 21 -10.24 48.26 22.07
CA PRO A 21 -11.26 47.73 21.18
C PRO A 21 -12.68 48.17 21.54
N ARG A 22 -13.56 48.27 20.54
CA ARG A 22 -14.99 48.55 20.76
C ARG A 22 -15.72 47.28 21.23
N ASN A 23 -16.77 47.47 22.02
CA ASN A 23 -17.69 46.42 22.48
C ASN A 23 -17.02 45.30 23.29
N ILE A 24 -16.10 45.66 24.18
CA ILE A 24 -15.47 44.74 25.15
C ILE A 24 -15.70 45.25 26.58
N ASN A 25 -16.04 44.34 27.49
CA ASN A 25 -16.10 44.63 28.91
C ASN A 25 -14.69 45.05 29.42
N GLY A 26 -14.61 46.13 30.21
CA GLY A 26 -13.33 46.66 30.69
C GLY A 26 -12.50 45.65 31.49
N ARG A 27 -13.15 44.91 32.39
CA ARG A 27 -12.49 43.90 33.23
C ARG A 27 -11.92 42.75 32.41
N VAL A 28 -12.65 42.32 31.37
CA VAL A 28 -12.18 41.29 30.44
C VAL A 28 -10.99 41.81 29.62
N PHE A 29 -11.03 43.08 29.20
CA PHE A 29 -9.93 43.69 28.47
C PHE A 29 -8.66 43.76 29.31
N GLU A 30 -8.75 44.18 30.57
CA GLU A 30 -7.61 44.22 31.51
C GLU A 30 -6.99 42.83 31.71
N GLN A 31 -7.82 41.80 31.91
CA GLN A 31 -7.34 40.42 32.02
C GLN A 31 -6.65 39.93 30.73
N LEU A 32 -7.18 40.30 29.56
CA LEU A 32 -6.57 39.97 28.27
C LEU A 32 -5.23 40.68 28.06
N ILE A 33 -5.08 41.94 28.51
CA ILE A 33 -3.81 42.65 28.47
C ILE A 33 -2.77 41.90 29.29
N VAL A 34 -3.10 41.54 30.54
CA VAL A 34 -2.20 40.77 31.42
C VAL A 34 -1.79 39.47 30.76
N HIS A 35 -2.73 38.76 30.12
CA HIS A 35 -2.42 37.53 29.38
C HIS A 35 -1.50 37.77 28.17
N TRP A 36 -1.77 38.80 27.35
CA TRP A 36 -0.97 39.10 26.16
C TRP A 36 0.43 39.67 26.46
N GLN A 37 0.64 40.24 27.66
CA GLN A 37 1.94 40.75 28.12
C GLN A 37 2.88 39.64 28.63
N LYS A 38 2.38 38.44 28.93
CA LYS A 38 3.24 37.33 29.35
C LYS A 38 4.14 36.86 28.20
N ASP A 39 5.44 36.77 28.47
CA ASP A 39 6.42 36.29 27.49
C ASP A 39 6.09 34.88 26.99
N GLU A 40 5.67 33.97 27.86
CA GLU A 40 5.21 32.61 27.50
C GLU A 40 4.10 32.61 26.44
N THR A 41 3.19 33.58 26.52
CA THR A 41 2.06 33.72 25.58
C THR A 41 2.54 34.27 24.24
N ALA A 42 3.46 35.23 24.24
CA ALA A 42 4.11 35.74 23.04
C ALA A 42 4.92 34.64 22.33
N GLU A 43 5.73 33.88 23.07
CA GLU A 43 6.52 32.76 22.56
C GLU A 43 5.64 31.67 21.96
N THR A 44 4.60 31.24 22.69
CA THR A 44 3.66 30.22 22.19
C THR A 44 2.93 30.70 20.94
N SER A 45 2.49 31.96 20.91
CA SER A 45 1.86 32.56 19.73
C SER A 45 2.82 32.65 18.54
N SER A 46 4.08 33.02 18.77
CA SER A 46 5.12 33.10 17.74
C SER A 46 5.43 31.72 17.16
N ARG A 47 5.67 30.74 18.04
CA ARG A 47 5.89 29.33 17.67
C ARG A 47 4.72 28.76 16.89
N ASN A 48 3.49 28.98 17.34
CA ASN A 48 2.29 28.51 16.63
C ASN A 48 2.13 29.20 15.27
N SER A 49 2.43 30.50 15.17
CA SER A 49 2.40 31.24 13.90
C SER A 49 3.44 30.70 12.92
N LYS A 50 4.68 30.45 13.40
CA LYS A 50 5.76 29.85 12.60
C LYS A 50 5.40 28.44 12.13
N ASN A 51 4.80 27.62 13.00
CA ASN A 51 4.35 26.28 12.64
C ASN A 51 3.20 26.29 11.62
N ARG A 52 2.29 27.27 11.68
CA ARG A 52 1.18 27.39 10.73
C ARG A 52 1.63 27.92 9.37
N LYS A 53 2.67 28.75 9.34
CA LYS A 53 3.31 29.27 8.13
C LYS A 53 4.62 28.53 7.82
N SER A 54 4.77 27.28 8.28
CA SER A 54 5.98 26.53 8.02
C SER A 54 6.13 26.40 6.51
N ASP A 55 7.31 26.77 6.02
CA ASP A 55 7.61 26.67 4.60
C ASP A 55 7.74 25.19 4.23
N ARG A 56 7.01 24.79 3.17
CA ARG A 56 7.13 23.46 2.55
C ARG A 56 8.00 23.54 1.30
N GLY A 57 9.07 24.34 1.35
CA GLY A 57 9.92 24.62 0.19
C GLY A 57 9.15 25.29 -0.96
N GLY A 58 8.23 26.22 -0.64
CA GLY A 58 7.39 26.90 -1.62
C GLY A 58 6.25 26.04 -2.20
N LYS A 59 6.05 24.80 -1.76
CA LYS A 59 5.03 23.87 -2.29
C LYS A 59 3.60 24.11 -1.77
N GLY A 60 3.36 25.23 -1.09
CA GLY A 60 2.03 25.64 -0.64
C GLY A 60 1.48 24.85 0.56
N MET A 61 0.17 24.98 0.79
CA MET A 61 -0.54 24.36 1.91
C MET A 61 -0.80 22.87 1.63
N TYR A 62 -0.90 22.07 2.70
CA TYR A 62 -1.34 20.67 2.57
C TYR A 62 -2.78 20.57 2.13
N VAL A 63 -3.03 19.82 1.04
CA VAL A 63 -4.35 19.62 0.45
C VAL A 63 -4.57 18.13 0.23
N HIS A 64 -5.71 17.61 0.69
CA HIS A 64 -6.20 16.27 0.35
C HIS A 64 -7.68 16.38 -0.02
N ASN A 65 -8.17 15.45 -0.84
CA ASN A 65 -9.46 15.51 -1.53
C ASN A 65 -10.46 14.44 -1.04
N LEU A 66 -10.24 13.87 0.14
CA LEU A 66 -11.11 12.85 0.75
C LEU A 66 -12.33 13.42 1.48
N GLY A 67 -12.44 14.75 1.59
CA GLY A 67 -13.52 15.38 2.35
C GLY A 67 -13.45 15.02 3.84
N ALA A 68 -14.55 14.49 4.38
CA ALA A 68 -14.61 14.03 5.77
C ALA A 68 -14.07 12.60 5.99
N CYS A 69 -13.63 11.93 4.93
CA CYS A 69 -13.08 10.59 5.01
C CYS A 69 -11.59 10.64 5.39
N SER A 70 -11.17 9.74 6.29
CA SER A 70 -9.77 9.62 6.71
C SER A 70 -8.96 8.83 5.66
N MET A 71 -7.63 9.00 5.66
CA MET A 71 -6.75 8.18 4.82
C MET A 71 -6.91 6.67 5.09
N SER A 72 -7.11 6.28 6.35
CA SER A 72 -7.25 4.86 6.74
C SER A 72 -8.56 4.29 6.20
N THR A 73 -9.66 4.99 6.43
CA THR A 73 -10.97 4.61 5.90
C THR A 73 -10.92 4.50 4.38
N LYS A 74 -10.19 5.41 3.71
CA LYS A 74 -10.05 5.33 2.27
C LYS A 74 -9.23 4.13 1.80
N GLU A 75 -8.20 3.75 2.55
CA GLU A 75 -7.43 2.53 2.30
C GLU A 75 -8.34 1.30 2.40
N ASP A 76 -9.15 1.21 3.47
CA ASP A 76 -10.10 0.11 3.66
C ASP A 76 -11.13 0.04 2.50
N GLU A 77 -11.70 1.18 2.09
CA GLU A 77 -12.61 1.27 0.93
C GLU A 77 -11.94 0.78 -0.37
N LEU A 78 -10.65 1.07 -0.55
CA LEU A 78 -9.90 0.65 -1.73
C LEU A 78 -9.59 -0.85 -1.71
N ILE A 79 -9.35 -1.42 -0.53
CA ILE A 79 -9.15 -2.86 -0.34
C ILE A 79 -10.45 -3.61 -0.63
N GLU A 80 -11.58 -3.14 -0.10
CA GLU A 80 -12.90 -3.71 -0.36
C GLU A 80 -13.25 -3.67 -1.85
N ALA A 81 -12.98 -2.53 -2.52
CA ALA A 81 -13.18 -2.40 -3.97
C ALA A 81 -12.23 -3.26 -4.82
N ASN A 82 -11.16 -3.79 -4.22
CA ASN A 82 -10.15 -4.64 -4.88
C ASN A 82 -10.32 -6.12 -4.46
N ASP A 83 -11.55 -6.55 -4.17
CA ASP A 83 -11.89 -7.92 -3.74
C ASP A 83 -11.13 -8.38 -2.48
N GLY A 84 -10.86 -7.44 -1.57
CA GLY A 84 -10.09 -7.69 -0.35
C GLY A 84 -8.57 -7.68 -0.54
N ASN A 85 -8.07 -7.44 -1.75
CA ASN A 85 -6.63 -7.39 -2.00
C ASN A 85 -6.02 -6.05 -1.54
N PRO A 86 -4.87 -6.07 -0.82
CA PRO A 86 -4.25 -4.88 -0.31
C PRO A 86 -3.74 -3.96 -1.42
N VAL A 87 -4.16 -2.69 -1.42
CA VAL A 87 -3.64 -1.68 -2.33
C VAL A 87 -2.24 -1.20 -1.94
N ASP A 88 -1.47 -0.71 -2.91
CA ASP A 88 -0.19 -0.07 -2.65
C ASP A 88 -0.36 1.40 -2.19
N ARG A 89 0.70 1.94 -1.57
CA ARG A 89 0.73 3.30 -1.03
C ARG A 89 0.66 4.36 -2.13
N LEU A 90 1.16 4.08 -3.33
CA LEU A 90 1.14 5.02 -4.45
C LEU A 90 -0.31 5.24 -4.91
N GLN A 91 -1.07 4.17 -5.08
CA GLN A 91 -2.50 4.23 -5.40
C GLN A 91 -3.28 5.01 -4.34
N LEU A 92 -3.04 4.72 -3.05
CA LEU A 92 -3.72 5.42 -1.96
C LEU A 92 -3.44 6.94 -1.98
N ILE A 93 -2.18 7.35 -2.13
CA ILE A 93 -1.79 8.77 -2.19
C ILE A 93 -2.40 9.44 -3.42
N LYS A 94 -2.36 8.79 -4.59
CA LYS A 94 -2.96 9.32 -5.83
C LYS A 94 -4.44 9.58 -5.63
N VAL A 95 -5.20 8.60 -5.13
CA VAL A 95 -6.64 8.75 -4.87
C VAL A 95 -6.91 9.86 -3.85
N ALA A 96 -6.12 9.94 -2.78
CA ALA A 96 -6.32 10.91 -1.73
C ALA A 96 -6.03 12.35 -2.14
N HIS A 97 -5.09 12.57 -3.06
CA HIS A 97 -4.64 13.91 -3.43
C HIS A 97 -5.10 14.37 -4.82
N THR A 98 -5.66 13.47 -5.64
CA THR A 98 -6.23 13.83 -6.93
C THR A 98 -7.57 14.54 -6.77
N ASN A 99 -7.71 15.67 -7.43
CA ASN A 99 -8.99 16.38 -7.51
C ASN A 99 -9.91 15.68 -8.52
N LYS A 100 -11.12 15.32 -8.09
CA LYS A 100 -12.09 14.61 -8.94
C LYS A 100 -12.57 15.39 -10.17
N THR A 101 -12.51 16.73 -10.11
CA THR A 101 -12.95 17.61 -11.22
C THR A 101 -11.84 17.82 -12.23
N THR A 102 -10.61 18.09 -11.77
CA THR A 102 -9.49 18.39 -12.66
C THR A 102 -8.66 17.16 -13.04
N GLY A 103 -8.80 16.05 -12.32
CA GLY A 103 -7.98 14.85 -12.49
C GLY A 103 -6.51 15.01 -12.07
N GLN A 104 -6.15 16.14 -11.46
CA GLN A 104 -4.77 16.46 -11.11
C GLN A 104 -4.52 16.39 -9.60
N ILE A 105 -3.30 16.03 -9.23
CA ILE A 105 -2.81 16.11 -7.84
C ILE A 105 -2.60 17.57 -7.47
N GLN A 106 -3.33 18.05 -6.46
CA GLN A 106 -3.31 19.46 -6.06
C GLN A 106 -2.21 19.83 -5.06
N ASP A 107 -1.79 18.90 -4.20
CA ASP A 107 -0.65 19.13 -3.30
C ASP A 107 0.64 18.96 -4.09
N LEU A 108 1.37 20.06 -4.31
CA LEU A 108 2.56 20.09 -5.16
C LEU A 108 3.70 19.19 -4.66
N LEU A 109 3.84 19.04 -3.34
CA LEU A 109 4.86 18.15 -2.78
C LEU A 109 4.47 16.69 -3.01
N ILE A 110 3.20 16.35 -2.84
CA ILE A 110 2.71 15.00 -3.14
C ILE A 110 2.82 14.71 -4.63
N LYS A 111 2.57 15.71 -5.48
CA LYS A 111 2.77 15.58 -6.92
C LYS A 111 4.23 15.21 -7.23
N ASP A 112 5.20 15.94 -6.69
CA ASP A 112 6.62 15.61 -6.89
C ASP A 112 6.96 14.18 -6.42
N VAL A 113 6.38 13.74 -5.30
CA VAL A 113 6.58 12.38 -4.77
C VAL A 113 6.00 11.33 -5.72
N VAL A 114 4.79 11.54 -6.23
CA VAL A 114 4.16 10.61 -7.18
C VAL A 114 4.96 10.56 -8.47
N ASP A 115 5.34 11.71 -9.03
CA ASP A 115 6.12 11.81 -10.27
C ASP A 115 7.48 11.10 -10.12
N LEU A 116 8.15 11.26 -8.97
CA LEU A 116 9.42 10.60 -8.66
C LEU A 116 9.26 9.07 -8.61
N VAL A 117 8.27 8.58 -7.86
CA VAL A 117 8.03 7.14 -7.71
C VAL A 117 7.62 6.51 -9.04
N GLU A 118 6.74 7.15 -9.82
CA GLU A 118 6.35 6.65 -11.14
C GLU A 118 7.53 6.58 -12.11
N THR A 119 8.43 7.57 -12.09
CA THR A 119 9.66 7.56 -12.90
C THR A 119 10.60 6.43 -12.49
N GLU A 120 10.73 6.17 -11.19
CA GLU A 120 11.55 5.08 -10.66
C GLU A 120 10.95 3.70 -11.02
N ILE A 121 9.63 3.53 -10.92
CA ILE A 121 8.93 2.32 -11.38
C ILE A 121 9.22 2.10 -12.87
N ALA A 122 9.02 3.12 -13.69
CA ALA A 122 9.25 3.02 -15.13
C ALA A 122 10.70 2.64 -15.47
N SER A 123 11.67 3.18 -14.73
CA SER A 123 13.10 2.87 -14.91
C SER A 123 13.44 1.42 -14.52
N GLN A 124 12.85 0.91 -13.43
CA GLN A 124 13.09 -0.47 -12.96
C GLN A 124 12.34 -1.52 -13.79
N SER A 125 11.28 -1.13 -14.50
CA SER A 125 10.52 -2.00 -15.40
C SER A 125 11.08 -2.08 -16.83
N GLN A 126 12.18 -1.37 -17.15
CA GLN A 126 12.84 -1.52 -18.45
C GLN A 126 13.62 -2.85 -18.51
N PRO A 127 13.50 -3.63 -19.60
CA PRO A 127 14.35 -4.79 -19.79
C PRO A 127 15.80 -4.33 -19.99
N LEU A 128 16.72 -4.88 -19.21
CA LEU A 128 18.14 -4.91 -19.55
C LEU A 128 18.28 -5.71 -20.84
N SER A 129 18.27 -5.04 -21.99
CA SER A 129 18.50 -5.66 -23.29
C SER A 129 19.87 -5.24 -23.81
N ASP A 130 20.85 -6.11 -23.63
CA ASP A 130 21.95 -6.30 -24.57
C ASP A 130 22.20 -7.81 -24.68
N ASP A 131 21.22 -8.51 -25.26
CA ASP A 131 21.44 -9.66 -26.15
C ASP A 131 20.07 -10.19 -26.60
N GLY A 132 19.96 -10.39 -27.91
CA GLY A 132 18.71 -10.76 -28.56
C GLY A 132 18.19 -12.12 -28.11
N ASP A 133 16.86 -12.22 -28.11
CA ASP A 133 16.06 -13.44 -27.97
C ASP A 133 15.71 -13.85 -26.53
N SER A 134 14.69 -13.21 -25.94
CA SER A 134 13.75 -13.91 -25.06
C SER A 134 12.47 -13.09 -24.85
N VAL A 135 11.36 -13.81 -24.78
CA VAL A 135 9.97 -13.35 -24.74
C VAL A 135 9.71 -12.43 -23.53
N GLY A 136 8.91 -11.39 -23.77
CA GLY A 136 8.55 -10.32 -22.83
C GLY A 136 8.37 -10.74 -21.37
N ALA A 137 9.39 -10.49 -20.56
CA ALA A 137 9.29 -10.48 -19.11
C ALA A 137 8.97 -9.05 -18.66
N SER A 138 7.69 -8.74 -18.51
CA SER A 138 7.26 -7.56 -17.76
C SER A 138 7.57 -7.82 -16.28
N THR A 139 8.69 -7.28 -15.78
CA THR A 139 9.02 -7.33 -14.37
C THR A 139 8.09 -6.38 -13.61
N ASN A 140 6.88 -6.85 -13.31
CA ASN A 140 5.93 -6.12 -12.47
C ASN A 140 6.51 -6.03 -11.06
N LEU A 141 6.88 -4.83 -10.62
CA LEU A 141 7.39 -4.60 -9.26
C LEU A 141 6.38 -5.09 -8.23
N SER A 142 6.87 -5.74 -7.17
CA SER A 142 6.00 -6.16 -6.08
C SER A 142 5.42 -4.96 -5.33
N ARG A 143 4.22 -5.14 -4.76
CA ARG A 143 3.56 -4.15 -3.90
C ARG A 143 4.47 -3.63 -2.78
N LEU A 144 5.31 -4.50 -2.21
CA LEU A 144 6.24 -4.12 -1.13
C LEU A 144 7.35 -3.20 -1.63
N GLN A 145 7.89 -3.45 -2.83
CA GLN A 145 8.90 -2.58 -3.46
C GLN A 145 8.32 -1.20 -3.76
N ILE A 146 7.11 -1.13 -4.33
CA ILE A 146 6.41 0.13 -4.58
C ILE A 146 6.19 0.90 -3.27
N ASN A 147 5.73 0.20 -2.23
CA ASN A 147 5.53 0.81 -0.92
C ASN A 147 6.83 1.37 -0.33
N GLU A 148 7.94 0.65 -0.44
CA GLU A 148 9.24 1.09 0.05
C GLU A 148 9.72 2.35 -0.68
N MET A 149 9.57 2.40 -2.00
CA MET A 149 9.90 3.59 -2.80
C MET A 149 9.08 4.81 -2.36
N VAL A 150 7.78 4.64 -2.16
CA VAL A 150 6.91 5.72 -1.64
C VAL A 150 7.36 6.16 -0.25
N GLU A 151 7.67 5.23 0.67
CA GLU A 151 8.12 5.57 2.02
C GLU A 151 9.47 6.31 2.05
N LYS A 152 10.36 6.06 1.08
CA LYS A 152 11.62 6.78 0.91
C LYS A 152 11.41 8.19 0.32
N ALA A 153 10.49 8.32 -0.63
CA ALA A 153 10.20 9.59 -1.30
C ALA A 153 9.37 10.56 -0.43
N VAL A 154 8.46 10.04 0.39
CA VAL A 154 7.56 10.87 1.21
C VAL A 154 8.33 11.53 2.38
N PRO A 155 8.25 12.87 2.53
CA PRO A 155 8.87 13.56 3.65
C PRO A 155 8.33 13.12 5.01
N LYS A 156 9.22 13.01 5.99
CA LYS A 156 8.90 12.65 7.38
C LYS A 156 8.57 13.90 8.21
N ARG A 157 7.54 13.80 9.04
CA ARG A 157 7.15 14.78 10.06
C ARG A 157 7.68 14.36 11.43
N LYS A 158 7.65 15.30 12.38
CA LYS A 158 8.02 15.06 13.78
C LYS A 158 7.31 13.81 14.32
N GLY A 159 8.08 12.86 14.86
CA GLY A 159 7.57 11.57 15.34
C GLY A 159 7.57 10.45 14.29
N GLY A 160 8.23 10.65 13.14
CA GLY A 160 8.40 9.62 12.11
C GLY A 160 7.22 9.48 11.14
N PHE A 161 6.22 10.37 11.20
CA PHE A 161 5.01 10.26 10.38
C PHE A 161 5.28 10.68 8.94
N LEU A 162 4.91 9.82 7.99
CA LEU A 162 4.96 10.13 6.57
C LEU A 162 3.79 11.04 6.19
N VAL A 163 4.08 12.12 5.47
CA VAL A 163 3.04 13.05 4.97
C VAL A 163 2.11 12.34 3.99
N GLY A 164 0.79 12.49 4.14
CA GLY A 164 -0.17 11.93 3.18
C GLY A 164 -0.41 10.41 3.31
N LEU A 165 0.08 9.77 4.37
CA LEU A 165 -0.14 8.35 4.63
C LEU A 165 -0.83 8.11 5.99
N ALA A 166 -1.68 7.09 6.03
CA ALA A 166 -2.31 6.64 7.27
C ALA A 166 -1.28 5.98 8.22
N ARG A 167 -1.54 6.05 9.52
CA ARG A 167 -0.76 5.36 10.55
C ARG A 167 -1.23 3.90 10.58
N ARG A 168 -0.44 2.96 10.05
CA ARG A 168 -0.74 1.51 10.18
C ARG A 168 -0.24 0.97 11.51
N ALA A 169 -0.99 0.05 12.12
CA ALA A 169 -0.61 -0.62 13.37
C ALA A 169 0.74 -1.38 13.28
N SER A 170 1.16 -1.78 12.07
CA SER A 170 2.48 -2.38 11.82
C SER A 170 3.66 -1.39 11.93
N SER A 171 3.40 -0.07 11.89
CA SER A 171 4.44 0.98 11.99
C SER A 171 4.79 1.39 13.43
N TYR A 172 4.18 0.74 14.43
CA TYR A 172 4.63 0.87 15.80
C TYR A 172 5.97 0.15 15.92
N PRO A 173 7.05 0.75 16.47
CA PRO A 173 8.04 -0.09 17.14
C PRO A 173 7.24 -0.91 18.14
N ALA A 174 7.34 -2.24 18.05
CA ALA A 174 6.57 -3.14 18.90
C ALA A 174 6.67 -2.64 20.35
N SER A 175 5.62 -1.95 20.79
CA SER A 175 5.62 -1.34 22.10
C SER A 175 5.37 -2.52 23.02
N SER A 176 6.44 -2.96 23.68
CA SER A 176 6.54 -4.16 24.53
C SER A 176 5.44 -4.26 25.62
N SER A 177 4.55 -3.28 25.75
CA SER A 177 3.49 -3.22 26.77
C SER A 177 2.08 -3.49 26.25
N GLN A 178 1.86 -3.73 24.96
CA GLN A 178 0.56 -4.20 24.46
C GLN A 178 0.70 -5.66 24.06
N VAL A 179 0.61 -6.54 25.05
CA VAL A 179 0.21 -7.92 24.80
C VAL A 179 -1.22 -7.81 24.25
N PRO A 180 -1.50 -8.17 22.98
CA PRO A 180 -2.88 -8.35 22.58
C PRO A 180 -3.38 -9.47 23.48
N TYR A 181 -4.39 -9.21 24.30
CA TYR A 181 -5.08 -10.29 24.98
C TYR A 181 -5.79 -11.09 23.88
N ALA A 182 -5.08 -12.09 23.35
CA ALA A 182 -5.62 -13.02 22.40
C ALA A 182 -6.50 -13.97 23.20
N ASP A 183 -7.79 -13.98 22.88
CA ASP A 183 -8.76 -14.88 23.48
C ASP A 183 -8.23 -16.32 23.40
N PRO A 184 -8.10 -17.05 24.53
CA PRO A 184 -7.59 -18.41 24.55
C PRO A 184 -8.29 -19.34 23.54
N MET A 185 -9.60 -19.13 23.29
CA MET A 185 -10.36 -19.89 22.30
C MET A 185 -9.86 -19.66 20.87
N ILE A 186 -9.41 -18.45 20.55
CA ILE A 186 -8.88 -18.11 19.22
C ILE A 186 -7.49 -18.74 19.02
N LEU A 187 -6.68 -18.82 20.08
CA LEU A 187 -5.39 -19.50 20.02
C LEU A 187 -5.54 -21.00 19.78
N GLU A 188 -6.50 -21.62 20.46
CA GLU A 188 -6.82 -23.05 20.30
C GLU A 188 -7.33 -23.34 18.89
N GLU A 189 -8.27 -22.52 18.38
CA GLU A 189 -8.77 -22.69 17.01
C GLU A 189 -7.68 -22.50 15.94
N LEU A 190 -6.73 -21.59 16.15
CA LEU A 190 -5.58 -21.41 15.25
C LEU A 190 -4.63 -22.61 15.28
N HIS A 191 -4.42 -23.21 16.45
CA HIS A 191 -3.61 -24.41 16.58
C HIS A 191 -4.24 -25.59 15.84
N ASP A 192 -5.53 -25.82 16.07
CA ASP A 192 -6.30 -26.90 15.41
C ASP A 192 -6.34 -26.73 13.89
N LYS A 193 -6.49 -25.48 13.41
CA LYS A 193 -6.39 -25.17 11.98
C LYS A 193 -4.99 -25.42 11.45
N GLY A 194 -3.94 -25.12 12.22
CA GLY A 194 -2.55 -25.40 11.88
C GLY A 194 -2.30 -26.90 11.69
N GLU A 195 -2.75 -27.73 12.63
CA GLU A 195 -2.66 -29.19 12.52
C GLU A 195 -3.41 -29.74 11.30
N ARG A 196 -4.60 -29.19 11.03
CA ARG A 196 -5.38 -29.57 9.84
C ARG A 196 -4.67 -29.20 8.54
N ILE A 197 -3.98 -28.06 8.49
CA ILE A 197 -3.21 -27.64 7.31
C ILE A 197 -2.08 -28.64 7.06
N VAL A 198 -1.31 -29.01 8.10
CA VAL A 198 -0.23 -29.99 7.96
C VAL A 198 -0.76 -31.34 7.46
N ALA A 199 -1.87 -31.83 8.01
CA ALA A 199 -2.48 -33.08 7.55
C ALA A 199 -2.95 -33.02 6.08
N LEU A 200 -3.50 -31.88 5.64
CA LEU A 200 -3.90 -31.67 4.25
C LEU A 200 -2.71 -31.55 3.30
N GLU A 201 -1.61 -30.93 3.75
CA GLU A 201 -0.36 -30.83 2.99
C GLU A 201 0.26 -32.21 2.80
N GLU A 202 0.29 -33.05 3.84
CA GLU A 202 0.74 -34.45 3.75
C GLU A 202 -0.12 -35.26 2.78
N GLN A 203 -1.45 -35.16 2.90
CA GLN A 203 -2.37 -35.85 1.99
C GLN A 203 -2.17 -35.42 0.53
N ASN A 204 -1.99 -34.11 0.29
CA ASN A 204 -1.71 -33.60 -1.05
C ASN A 204 -0.37 -34.12 -1.59
N ALA A 205 0.67 -34.22 -0.76
CA ALA A 205 1.94 -34.81 -1.14
C ALA A 205 1.79 -36.29 -1.53
N THR A 206 0.99 -37.06 -0.79
CA THR A 206 0.68 -38.46 -1.13
C THR A 206 -0.05 -38.56 -2.47
N ILE A 207 -1.10 -37.75 -2.68
CA ILE A 207 -1.85 -37.74 -3.94
C ILE A 207 -0.95 -37.35 -5.13
N GLN A 208 -0.04 -36.40 -4.95
CA GLN A 208 0.92 -36.03 -5.98
C GLN A 208 1.90 -37.18 -6.31
N ALA A 209 2.36 -37.91 -5.30
CA ALA A 209 3.22 -39.09 -5.50
C ALA A 209 2.48 -40.20 -6.27
N GLU A 210 1.24 -40.52 -5.86
CA GLU A 210 0.40 -41.51 -6.56
C GLU A 210 0.13 -41.11 -8.02
N ASN A 211 -0.19 -39.84 -8.28
CA ASN A 211 -0.36 -39.34 -9.64
C ASN A 211 0.91 -39.46 -10.48
N ALA A 212 2.10 -39.23 -9.90
CA ALA A 212 3.36 -39.41 -10.60
C ALA A 212 3.61 -40.89 -10.95
N THR A 213 3.26 -41.82 -10.04
CA THR A 213 3.34 -43.27 -10.31
C THR A 213 2.40 -43.68 -11.44
N ILE A 214 1.14 -43.24 -11.40
CA ILE A 214 0.14 -43.52 -12.46
C ILE A 214 0.62 -42.98 -13.82
N GLN A 215 1.24 -41.79 -13.85
CA GLN A 215 1.80 -41.25 -15.08
C GLN A 215 2.96 -42.10 -15.63
N ALA A 216 3.84 -42.60 -14.77
CA ALA A 216 4.93 -43.49 -15.18
C ALA A 216 4.43 -44.84 -15.71
N GLU A 217 3.41 -45.42 -15.09
CA GLU A 217 2.74 -46.64 -15.56
C GLU A 217 2.10 -46.43 -16.93
N ASN A 218 1.35 -45.34 -17.10
CA ASN A 218 0.74 -44.99 -18.39
C ASN A 218 1.79 -44.82 -19.50
N ALA A 219 2.93 -44.19 -19.20
CA ALA A 219 4.03 -44.06 -20.16
C ALA A 219 4.60 -45.42 -20.57
N THR A 220 4.71 -46.36 -19.62
CA THR A 220 5.19 -47.72 -19.86
C THR A 220 4.23 -48.50 -20.76
N ILE A 221 2.92 -48.45 -20.45
CA ILE A 221 1.86 -49.10 -21.26
C ILE A 221 1.87 -48.56 -22.69
N LEU A 222 2.01 -47.24 -22.87
CA LEU A 222 2.08 -46.64 -24.20
C LEU A 222 3.31 -47.11 -25.00
N ALA A 223 4.47 -47.26 -24.35
CA ALA A 223 5.68 -47.78 -25.00
C ALA A 223 5.51 -49.25 -25.43
N GLU A 224 4.90 -50.07 -24.58
CA GLU A 224 4.64 -51.48 -24.89
C GLU A 224 3.63 -51.63 -26.04
N LEU A 225 2.55 -50.85 -26.04
CA LEU A 225 1.59 -50.79 -27.15
C LEU A 225 2.25 -50.35 -28.46
N ALA A 226 3.18 -49.39 -28.41
CA ALA A 226 3.94 -48.97 -29.59
C ALA A 226 4.83 -50.09 -30.14
N SER A 227 5.50 -50.83 -29.26
CA SER A 227 6.30 -52.01 -29.62
C SER A 227 5.44 -53.10 -30.27
N GLN A 228 4.29 -53.41 -29.67
CA GLN A 228 3.36 -54.42 -30.20
C GLN A 228 2.76 -54.02 -31.55
N LYS A 229 2.44 -52.73 -31.75
CA LYS A 229 2.00 -52.24 -33.06
C LYS A 229 3.08 -52.43 -34.14
N LYS A 230 4.36 -52.22 -33.79
CA LYS A 230 5.48 -52.43 -34.71
C LYS A 230 5.64 -53.90 -35.09
N THR A 231 5.62 -54.81 -34.12
CA THR A 231 5.74 -56.25 -34.39
C THR A 231 4.57 -56.75 -35.22
N ASN A 232 3.34 -56.29 -34.94
CA ASN A 232 2.17 -56.62 -35.75
C ASN A 232 2.31 -56.11 -37.19
N ALA A 233 2.83 -54.90 -37.40
CA ALA A 233 3.09 -54.37 -38.75
C ALA A 233 4.14 -55.21 -39.51
N GLU A 234 5.21 -55.64 -38.84
CA GLU A 234 6.24 -56.51 -39.44
C GLU A 234 5.69 -57.89 -39.82
N ILE A 235 4.81 -58.48 -38.99
CA ILE A 235 4.12 -59.74 -39.30
C ILE A 235 3.25 -59.57 -40.56
N MET A 236 2.47 -58.49 -40.63
CA MET A 236 1.62 -58.20 -41.79
C MET A 236 2.46 -58.01 -43.06
N GLU A 237 3.60 -57.33 -42.99
CA GLU A 237 4.52 -57.22 -44.13
C GLU A 237 5.05 -58.59 -44.60
N LYS A 238 5.47 -59.45 -43.67
CA LYS A 238 5.97 -60.80 -44.01
C LYS A 238 4.88 -61.66 -44.66
N LEU A 239 3.65 -61.60 -44.14
CA LEU A 239 2.51 -62.30 -44.74
C LEU A 239 2.26 -61.82 -46.18
N ASN A 240 2.25 -60.50 -46.41
CA ASN A 240 2.06 -59.94 -47.76
C ASN A 240 3.15 -60.40 -48.74
N ARG A 241 4.42 -60.47 -48.31
CA ARG A 241 5.51 -60.97 -49.17
C ARG A 241 5.36 -62.44 -49.52
N LEU A 242 4.93 -63.29 -48.57
CA LEU A 242 4.70 -64.71 -48.82
C LEU A 242 3.58 -64.93 -49.86
N PHE A 243 2.46 -64.21 -49.72
CA PHE A 243 1.36 -64.28 -50.68
C PHE A 243 1.75 -63.75 -52.07
N ALA A 244 2.60 -62.73 -52.15
CA ALA A 244 3.11 -62.22 -53.43
C ALA A 244 4.09 -63.19 -54.14
N SER A 245 4.83 -64.00 -53.39
CA SER A 245 5.79 -64.99 -53.93
C SER A 245 5.17 -66.32 -54.38
N SER A 246 3.88 -66.52 -54.12
CA SER A 246 3.13 -67.76 -54.41
C SER A 246 2.12 -67.62 -55.54
N SER A 247 2.12 -66.47 -56.23
CA SER A 247 1.42 -66.21 -57.52
C SER A 247 2.44 -66.06 -58.64
#